data_AF-A0A2E8PUU4-F1
#
_entry.id   AF-A0A2E8PUU4-F1
#
_cell.length_a   1.000
_cell.length_b   1.000
_cell.length_c   1.000
_cell.angle_alpha   90.00
_cell.angle_beta   90.00
_cell.angle_gamma   90.00
#
_symmetry.space_group_name_H-M   'P 1'
#
loop_
_entity.id
_entity.type
_entity.pdbx_description
1 polymer ?
#
loop_
_entity_poly.entity_id
_entity_poly.type
_entity_poly.pdbx_seq_one_letter_code
_entity_poly.pdbx_strand_id
1 'polypeptide(L)'
;MPSIARMLPGYPSLTSEEKNLEFIHEELERELLHARQRLESVETLADSSIRDSRLLAEYLEKDLEHLGQRLDELEKSAEPVKSPGWLSRLLQKFRAPNPENLQELHRFSVESEEKGSALSGGLRQASARLDSLEDRWKSIRPAYLTSRDHYLRRLRRITWITLGIILLALFSGYRFYRDQPQQKFERKHLQPLKSVLDPETYSRMESLARASRSDFLRVEDLIKIRIGLETFHQSQGHFPGSQGQLFNSGGDAGPDWIPEIRSVVPAQLPVDRRSSTEAKKQYLYITNGQQYKILAQSPESCEAVKRTMPELIDPVRGCDAIGFWTDGGGNL
;
A
#
# COMPACT_ATOMS: atom_id res chain seq x y z
N MET A 1 26.21 -0.81 -26.01
CA MET A 1 26.78 0.11 -25.02
C MET A 1 27.43 -0.71 -23.91
N PRO A 2 28.68 -0.42 -23.48
CA PRO A 2 29.26 -1.11 -22.33
C PRO A 2 28.36 -0.87 -21.11
N SER A 3 27.96 -1.94 -20.44
CA SER A 3 27.17 -1.86 -19.21
C SER A 3 27.90 -0.98 -18.21
N ILE A 4 27.19 0.00 -17.61
CA ILE A 4 27.68 0.88 -16.55
C ILE A 4 28.39 0.09 -15.42
N ALA A 5 28.00 -1.18 -15.24
CA ALA A 5 28.64 -2.10 -14.30
C ALA A 5 30.16 -2.26 -14.50
N ARG A 6 30.67 -2.15 -15.75
CA ARG A 6 32.11 -2.27 -16.05
C ARG A 6 32.94 -1.10 -15.54
N MET A 7 32.29 0.03 -15.19
CA MET A 7 32.94 1.19 -14.60
C MET A 7 33.02 1.13 -13.07
N LEU A 8 32.40 0.12 -12.45
CA LEU A 8 32.40 -0.02 -10.99
C LEU A 8 33.78 -0.50 -10.49
N PRO A 9 34.26 0.02 -9.35
CA PRO A 9 35.51 -0.43 -8.76
C PRO A 9 35.46 -1.92 -8.41
N GLY A 10 36.54 -2.63 -8.72
CA GLY A 10 36.68 -4.07 -8.45
C GLY A 10 35.92 -4.98 -9.41
N TYR A 11 35.45 -4.48 -10.57
CA TYR A 11 34.86 -5.31 -11.61
C TYR A 11 35.92 -6.29 -12.17
N PRO A 12 35.69 -7.62 -12.12
CA PRO A 12 36.69 -8.59 -12.52
C PRO A 12 36.91 -8.57 -14.03
N SER A 13 38.18 -8.62 -14.46
CA SER A 13 38.53 -8.94 -15.84
C SER A 13 38.40 -10.45 -16.06
N LEU A 14 37.58 -10.86 -17.03
CA LEU A 14 37.41 -12.27 -17.35
C LEU A 14 38.67 -12.85 -18.00
N THR A 15 39.05 -14.06 -17.58
CA THR A 15 40.07 -14.85 -18.28
C THR A 15 39.57 -15.28 -19.66
N SER A 16 40.45 -15.76 -20.54
CA SER A 16 40.05 -16.29 -21.85
C SER A 16 39.08 -17.47 -21.73
N GLU A 17 39.28 -18.32 -20.72
CA GLU A 17 38.39 -19.45 -20.40
C GLU A 17 37.01 -18.96 -19.94
N GLU A 18 36.96 -18.00 -19.02
CA GLU A 18 35.69 -17.43 -18.56
C GLU A 18 34.94 -16.68 -19.66
N LYS A 19 35.64 -16.03 -20.60
CA LYS A 19 35.00 -15.42 -21.78
C LYS A 19 34.36 -16.45 -22.69
N ASN A 20 35.00 -17.62 -22.84
CA ASN A 20 34.43 -18.72 -23.60
C ASN A 20 33.18 -19.30 -22.90
N LEU A 21 33.23 -19.48 -21.58
CA LEU A 21 32.07 -19.90 -20.78
C LEU A 21 30.93 -18.88 -20.86
N GLU A 22 31.23 -17.58 -20.78
CA GLU A 22 30.25 -16.50 -20.95
C GLU A 22 29.61 -16.55 -22.34
N PHE A 23 30.41 -16.76 -23.39
CA PHE A 23 29.91 -16.90 -24.76
C PHE A 23 28.97 -18.10 -24.90
N ILE A 24 29.37 -19.27 -24.43
CA ILE A 24 28.54 -20.50 -24.45
C ILE A 24 27.22 -20.26 -23.68
N HIS A 25 27.31 -19.62 -22.52
CA HIS A 25 26.16 -19.29 -21.68
C HIS A 25 25.19 -18.34 -22.40
N GLU A 26 25.68 -17.24 -22.97
CA GLU A 26 24.86 -16.27 -23.73
C GLU A 26 24.25 -16.89 -24.99
N GLU A 27 24.98 -17.79 -25.67
CA GLU A 27 24.50 -18.46 -26.87
C GLU A 27 23.36 -19.42 -26.56
N LEU A 28 23.52 -20.28 -25.55
CA LEU A 28 22.46 -21.19 -25.12
C LEU A 28 21.20 -20.46 -24.62
N GLU A 29 21.37 -19.39 -23.85
CA GLU A 29 20.21 -18.60 -23.40
C GLU A 29 19.47 -17.99 -24.59
N ARG A 30 20.20 -17.55 -25.62
CA ARG A 30 19.61 -17.01 -26.86
C ARG A 30 18.88 -18.10 -27.66
N GLU A 31 19.47 -19.28 -27.78
CA GLU A 31 18.85 -20.40 -28.51
C GLU A 31 17.57 -20.89 -27.80
N LEU A 32 17.59 -21.04 -26.47
CA LEU A 32 16.39 -21.39 -25.68
C LEU A 32 15.29 -20.34 -25.82
N LEU A 33 15.65 -19.05 -25.75
CA LEU A 33 14.70 -17.96 -25.95
C LEU A 33 14.08 -17.99 -27.35
N HIS A 34 14.89 -18.21 -28.39
CA HIS A 34 14.38 -18.34 -29.75
C HIS A 34 13.49 -19.57 -29.94
N ALA A 35 13.84 -20.70 -29.33
CA ALA A 35 12.99 -21.90 -29.35
C ALA A 35 11.63 -21.62 -28.68
N ARG A 36 11.61 -20.90 -27.56
CA ARG A 36 10.36 -20.47 -26.89
C ARG A 36 9.52 -19.55 -27.77
N GLN A 37 10.12 -18.51 -28.34
CA GLN A 37 9.43 -17.58 -29.24
C GLN A 37 8.88 -18.29 -30.48
N ARG A 38 9.63 -19.26 -31.03
CA ARG A 38 9.18 -20.08 -32.16
C ARG A 38 7.98 -20.93 -31.74
N LEU A 39 8.03 -21.64 -30.61
CA LEU A 39 6.91 -22.41 -30.07
C LEU A 39 5.65 -21.54 -29.93
N GLU A 40 5.76 -20.36 -29.31
CA GLU A 40 4.65 -19.41 -29.17
C GLU A 40 4.11 -18.96 -30.54
N SER A 41 4.99 -18.71 -31.51
CA SER A 41 4.57 -18.37 -32.88
C SER A 41 3.84 -19.54 -33.58
N VAL A 42 4.28 -20.78 -33.37
CA VAL A 42 3.61 -21.96 -33.94
C VAL A 42 2.23 -22.15 -33.32
N GLU A 43 2.09 -21.94 -32.00
CA GLU A 43 0.79 -21.97 -31.33
C GLU A 43 -0.16 -20.92 -31.91
N THR A 44 0.30 -19.68 -32.11
CA THR A 44 -0.54 -18.62 -32.71
C THR A 44 -0.91 -18.88 -34.18
N LEU A 45 -0.02 -19.52 -34.94
CA LEU A 45 -0.24 -19.82 -36.37
C LEU A 45 -1.08 -21.08 -36.59
N ALA A 46 -1.00 -22.06 -35.68
CA ALA A 46 -1.84 -23.26 -35.69
C ALA A 46 -3.34 -22.93 -35.71
N ASP A 47 -3.72 -21.81 -35.10
CA ASP A 47 -5.10 -21.30 -35.10
C ASP A 47 -5.54 -20.70 -36.45
N SER A 48 -4.59 -20.42 -37.36
CA SER A 48 -4.84 -19.68 -38.61
C SER A 48 -4.55 -20.47 -39.90
N SER A 49 -3.59 -21.42 -39.91
CA SER A 49 -3.19 -22.21 -41.08
C SER A 49 -2.58 -23.57 -40.69
N ILE A 50 -3.19 -24.67 -41.17
CA ILE A 50 -2.77 -26.05 -40.86
C ILE A 50 -1.48 -26.43 -41.60
N ARG A 51 -1.21 -25.84 -42.77
CA ARG A 51 -0.06 -26.24 -43.61
C ARG A 51 1.24 -25.63 -43.12
N ASP A 52 1.21 -24.36 -42.72
CA ASP A 52 2.41 -23.63 -42.26
C ASP A 52 2.82 -24.04 -40.85
N SER A 53 1.84 -24.40 -40.00
CA SER A 53 2.08 -24.91 -38.64
C SER A 53 2.82 -26.25 -38.62
N ARG A 54 2.60 -27.13 -39.61
CA ARG A 54 3.31 -28.42 -39.70
C ARG A 54 4.80 -28.26 -40.02
N LEU A 55 5.13 -27.39 -40.98
CA LEU A 55 6.52 -27.14 -41.37
C LEU A 55 7.28 -26.45 -40.22
N LEU A 56 6.64 -25.51 -39.53
CA LEU A 56 7.20 -24.86 -38.35
C LEU A 56 7.39 -25.83 -37.17
N ALA A 57 6.46 -26.76 -36.95
CA ALA A 57 6.61 -27.79 -35.92
C ALA A 57 7.80 -28.72 -36.18
N GLU A 58 8.03 -29.11 -37.44
CA GLU A 58 9.19 -29.94 -37.83
C GLU A 58 10.53 -29.19 -37.62
N TYR A 59 10.57 -27.89 -37.95
CA TYR A 59 11.75 -27.06 -37.64
C TYR A 59 11.98 -26.94 -36.13
N LEU A 60 10.92 -26.72 -35.35
CA LEU A 60 11.02 -26.62 -33.89
C LEU A 60 11.53 -27.94 -33.28
N GLU A 61 11.06 -29.09 -33.75
CA GLU A 61 11.52 -30.39 -33.25
C GLU A 61 13.03 -30.59 -33.50
N LYS A 62 13.50 -30.24 -34.69
CA LYS A 62 14.92 -30.31 -35.05
C LYS A 62 15.77 -29.35 -34.21
N ASP A 63 15.27 -28.14 -33.96
CA ASP A 63 15.95 -27.18 -33.08
C ASP A 63 16.06 -27.71 -31.64
N LEU A 64 14.99 -28.31 -31.11
CA LEU A 64 14.97 -28.91 -29.78
C LEU A 64 15.89 -30.13 -29.68
N GLU A 65 16.03 -30.91 -30.75
CA GLU A 65 16.99 -32.01 -30.82
C GLU A 65 18.44 -31.50 -30.80
N HIS A 66 18.76 -30.51 -31.63
CA HIS A 66 20.08 -29.87 -31.65
C HIS A 66 20.44 -29.25 -30.30
N LEU A 67 19.49 -28.54 -29.67
CA LEU A 67 19.64 -28.01 -28.31
C LEU A 67 19.91 -29.11 -27.27
N GLY A 68 19.20 -30.24 -27.38
CA GLY A 68 19.43 -31.41 -26.52
C GLY A 68 20.83 -31.98 -26.66
N GLN A 69 21.30 -32.18 -27.89
CA GLN A 69 22.65 -32.69 -28.18
C GLN A 69 23.72 -31.74 -27.64
N ARG A 70 23.55 -30.44 -27.84
CA ARG A 70 24.46 -29.41 -27.36
C ARG A 70 24.53 -29.38 -25.82
N LEU A 71 23.40 -29.53 -25.15
CA LEU A 71 23.36 -29.66 -23.69
C LEU A 71 24.05 -30.93 -23.20
N ASP A 72 23.91 -32.05 -23.91
CA ASP A 72 24.61 -33.30 -23.58
C ASP A 72 26.14 -33.17 -23.72
N GLU A 73 26.62 -32.46 -24.74
CA GLU A 73 28.04 -32.14 -24.91
C GLU A 73 28.57 -31.28 -23.76
N LEU A 74 27.80 -30.26 -23.37
CA LEU A 74 28.15 -29.37 -22.28
C LEU A 74 28.09 -30.05 -20.91
N GLU A 75 27.18 -31.00 -20.72
CA GLU A 75 27.13 -31.82 -19.50
C GLU A 75 28.37 -32.70 -19.38
N LYS A 76 28.85 -33.27 -20.50
CA LYS A 76 30.10 -34.05 -20.56
C LYS A 76 31.33 -33.18 -20.33
N SER A 77 31.37 -31.96 -20.87
CA SER A 77 32.50 -31.04 -20.63
C SER A 77 32.49 -30.43 -19.23
N ALA A 78 31.32 -30.34 -18.59
CA ALA A 78 31.14 -29.87 -17.23
C ALA A 78 31.53 -30.92 -16.16
N GLU A 79 32.08 -32.08 -16.56
CA GLU A 79 32.56 -33.06 -15.59
C GLU A 79 33.47 -32.37 -14.58
N PRO A 80 33.11 -32.44 -13.28
CA PRO A 80 33.67 -31.55 -12.29
C PRO A 80 35.17 -31.81 -12.20
N VAL A 81 35.96 -30.75 -12.35
CA VAL A 81 37.30 -30.68 -11.74
C VAL A 81 37.07 -31.08 -10.29
N LYS A 82 37.43 -32.33 -9.95
CA LYS A 82 37.13 -32.99 -8.69
C LYS A 82 37.77 -32.24 -7.53
N SER A 83 37.15 -31.17 -7.06
CA SER A 83 37.24 -30.74 -5.68
C SER A 83 36.01 -31.32 -4.97
N PRO A 84 36.19 -32.21 -3.99
CA PRO A 84 35.08 -32.90 -3.33
C PRO A 84 34.38 -31.92 -2.38
N GLY A 85 33.52 -31.06 -2.94
CA GLY A 85 32.69 -30.12 -2.21
C GLY A 85 31.29 -30.68 -1.92
N TRP A 86 30.80 -30.42 -0.72
CA TRP A 86 29.50 -30.81 -0.14
C TRP A 86 28.24 -30.67 -1.04
N LEU A 87 28.30 -29.90 -2.14
CA LEU A 87 27.22 -29.69 -3.11
C LEU A 87 26.81 -30.97 -3.87
N SER A 88 27.72 -31.90 -4.12
CA SER A 88 27.41 -33.14 -4.83
C SER A 88 26.45 -34.07 -4.08
N ARG A 89 26.45 -34.03 -2.74
CA ARG A 89 25.50 -34.79 -1.91
C ARG A 89 24.09 -34.19 -1.93
N LEU A 90 23.95 -32.91 -2.27
CA LEU A 90 22.66 -32.20 -2.30
C LEU A 90 21.95 -32.39 -3.64
N LEU A 91 22.71 -32.48 -4.74
CA LEU A 91 22.16 -32.71 -6.08
C LEU A 91 21.70 -34.16 -6.33
N GLN A 92 22.25 -35.15 -5.61
CA GLN A 92 21.75 -36.53 -5.67
C GLN A 92 20.29 -36.71 -5.19
N LYS A 93 19.70 -35.72 -4.50
CA LYS A 93 18.28 -35.75 -4.11
C LYS A 93 17.31 -35.30 -5.21
N PHE A 94 17.81 -34.70 -6.30
CA PHE A 94 16.99 -34.29 -7.45
C PHE A 94 17.22 -35.27 -8.59
N ARG A 95 16.74 -36.51 -8.42
CA ARG A 95 16.79 -37.53 -9.48
C ARG A 95 15.76 -37.18 -10.56
N ALA A 96 16.20 -37.20 -11.82
CA ALA A 96 15.35 -36.98 -12.99
C ALA A 96 14.14 -37.94 -13.03
N PRO A 97 13.02 -37.54 -13.66
CA PRO A 97 11.81 -38.37 -13.75
C PRO A 97 12.10 -39.73 -14.42
N ASN A 98 11.42 -40.77 -13.91
CA ASN A 98 11.60 -42.17 -14.30
C ASN A 98 11.33 -42.34 -15.82
N PRO A 99 12.28 -42.89 -16.62
CA PRO A 99 12.12 -43.07 -18.06
C PRO A 99 10.90 -43.93 -18.46
N GLU A 100 10.34 -44.71 -17.54
CA GLU A 100 9.10 -45.47 -17.77
C GLU A 100 7.87 -44.57 -18.00
N ASN A 101 7.83 -43.38 -17.38
CA ASN A 101 6.72 -42.42 -17.56
C ASN A 101 6.73 -41.76 -18.95
N LEU A 102 7.90 -41.71 -19.62
CA LEU A 102 8.02 -41.21 -20.99
C LEU A 102 7.52 -42.24 -22.02
N GLN A 103 7.61 -43.54 -21.71
CA GLN A 103 7.10 -44.61 -22.58
C GLN A 103 5.58 -44.75 -22.52
N GLU A 104 4.94 -44.48 -21.38
CA GLU A 104 3.48 -44.43 -21.27
C GLU A 104 2.86 -43.28 -22.08
N LEU A 105 3.53 -42.13 -22.14
CA LEU A 105 3.11 -40.98 -22.97
C LEU A 105 3.17 -41.29 -24.48
N HIS A 106 4.14 -42.10 -24.92
CA HIS A 106 4.21 -42.53 -26.32
C HIS A 106 3.11 -43.50 -26.71
N ARG A 107 2.69 -44.42 -25.81
CA ARG A 107 1.60 -45.36 -26.08
C ARG A 107 0.23 -44.70 -26.20
N PHE A 108 0.01 -43.57 -25.53
CA PHE A 108 -1.26 -42.83 -25.62
C PHE A 108 -1.44 -42.06 -26.95
N SER A 109 -0.37 -41.90 -27.74
CA SER A 109 -0.38 -41.09 -28.97
C SER A 109 -0.75 -41.85 -30.24
N VAL A 110 -0.80 -43.19 -30.18
CA VAL A 110 -0.91 -44.04 -31.39
C VAL A 110 -2.37 -44.34 -31.79
N GLU A 111 -3.37 -43.99 -30.97
CA GLU A 111 -4.76 -44.45 -31.15
C GLU A 111 -5.82 -43.34 -31.32
N SER A 112 -5.46 -42.13 -31.78
CA SER A 112 -6.45 -41.06 -32.06
C SER A 112 -6.22 -40.32 -33.38
N GLU A 113 -6.97 -40.75 -34.39
CA GLU A 113 -7.38 -39.95 -35.56
C GLU A 113 -8.25 -38.74 -35.11
N GLU A 114 -8.29 -37.58 -35.78
CA GLU A 114 -7.71 -37.23 -37.06
C GLU A 114 -7.43 -35.72 -37.17
N LYS A 115 -6.14 -35.41 -37.37
CA LYS A 115 -5.51 -34.18 -37.90
C LYS A 115 -5.54 -32.88 -37.08
N GLY A 116 -6.51 -32.63 -36.20
CA GLY A 116 -6.45 -31.52 -35.22
C GLY A 116 -5.79 -31.91 -33.88
N SER A 117 -5.97 -33.17 -33.45
CA SER A 117 -5.42 -33.72 -32.21
C SER A 117 -3.91 -34.03 -32.30
N ALA A 118 -3.41 -34.37 -33.48
CA ALA A 118 -2.00 -34.71 -33.68
C ALA A 118 -1.06 -33.49 -33.56
N LEU A 119 -1.48 -32.32 -34.09
CA LEU A 119 -0.71 -31.09 -34.00
C LEU A 119 -0.67 -30.57 -32.55
N SER A 120 -1.80 -30.62 -31.85
CA SER A 120 -1.86 -30.23 -30.42
C SER A 120 -1.09 -31.21 -29.53
N GLY A 121 -1.04 -32.50 -29.86
CA GLY A 121 -0.17 -33.49 -29.20
C GLY A 121 1.32 -33.19 -29.41
N GLY A 122 1.73 -32.93 -30.65
CA GLY A 122 3.11 -32.58 -31.00
C GLY A 122 3.58 -31.28 -30.34
N LEU A 123 2.75 -30.24 -30.31
CA LEU A 123 3.06 -28.98 -29.62
C LEU A 123 3.20 -29.17 -28.10
N ARG A 124 2.33 -29.96 -27.48
CA ARG A 124 2.46 -30.31 -26.05
C ARG A 124 3.75 -31.06 -25.76
N GLN A 125 4.14 -31.99 -26.63
CA GLN A 125 5.40 -32.73 -26.49
C GLN A 125 6.62 -31.82 -26.69
N ALA A 126 6.58 -30.93 -27.67
CA ALA A 126 7.64 -29.94 -27.91
C ALA A 126 7.77 -28.97 -26.72
N SER A 127 6.64 -28.49 -26.19
CA SER A 127 6.59 -27.65 -24.99
C SER A 127 7.17 -28.37 -23.76
N ALA A 128 6.74 -29.60 -23.49
CA ALA A 128 7.28 -30.40 -22.38
C ALA A 128 8.79 -30.69 -22.54
N ARG A 129 9.25 -30.91 -23.78
CA ARG A 129 10.67 -31.10 -24.08
C ARG A 129 11.46 -29.81 -23.85
N LEU A 130 10.94 -28.66 -24.29
CA LEU A 130 11.56 -27.36 -24.05
C LEU A 130 11.66 -27.07 -22.55
N ASP A 131 10.58 -27.28 -21.79
CA ASP A 131 10.59 -27.12 -20.32
C ASP A 131 11.63 -28.06 -19.67
N SER A 132 11.74 -29.30 -20.14
CA SER A 132 12.77 -30.23 -19.68
C SER A 132 14.20 -29.75 -20.00
N LEU A 133 14.44 -29.21 -21.21
CA LEU A 133 15.74 -28.64 -21.58
C LEU A 133 16.05 -27.39 -20.75
N GLU A 134 15.07 -26.53 -20.47
CA GLU A 134 15.24 -25.38 -19.59
C GLU A 134 15.61 -25.82 -18.17
N ASP A 135 14.97 -26.84 -17.63
CA ASP A 135 15.26 -27.35 -16.29
C ASP A 135 16.64 -28.03 -16.22
N ARG A 136 17.02 -28.77 -17.26
CA ARG A 136 18.39 -29.29 -17.42
C ARG A 136 19.41 -28.15 -17.49
N TRP A 137 19.13 -27.12 -18.27
CA TRP A 137 19.99 -25.96 -18.32
C TRP A 137 20.10 -25.26 -16.95
N LYS A 138 18.99 -25.05 -16.24
CA LYS A 138 18.99 -24.46 -14.89
C LYS A 138 19.84 -25.25 -13.90
N SER A 139 19.88 -26.58 -14.02
CA SER A 139 20.67 -27.44 -13.11
C SER A 139 22.17 -27.37 -13.40
N ILE A 140 22.57 -27.23 -14.67
CA ILE A 140 23.98 -27.19 -15.10
C ILE A 140 24.54 -25.75 -15.08
N ARG A 141 23.70 -24.74 -15.30
CA ARG A 141 24.05 -23.31 -15.35
C ARG A 141 24.97 -22.84 -14.21
N PRO A 142 24.83 -23.29 -12.94
CA PRO A 142 25.76 -22.90 -11.87
C PRO A 142 27.23 -23.23 -12.14
N ALA A 143 27.53 -24.28 -12.91
CA ALA A 143 28.90 -24.66 -13.29
C ALA A 143 29.53 -23.70 -14.30
N TYR A 144 28.71 -22.95 -15.02
CA TYR A 144 29.12 -21.99 -16.05
C TYR A 144 29.12 -20.54 -15.53
N LEU A 145 28.95 -20.34 -14.23
CA LEU A 145 28.99 -19.01 -13.64
C LEU A 145 30.43 -18.51 -13.60
N THR A 146 30.62 -17.35 -14.22
CA THR A 146 31.91 -16.67 -14.23
C THR A 146 32.16 -15.91 -12.92
N SER A 147 33.40 -15.51 -12.67
CA SER A 147 33.72 -14.56 -11.59
C SER A 147 32.88 -13.28 -11.67
N ARG A 148 32.53 -12.84 -12.89
CA ARG A 148 31.61 -11.72 -13.15
C ARG A 148 30.21 -11.99 -12.62
N ASP A 149 29.66 -13.19 -12.80
CA ASP A 149 28.34 -13.54 -12.27
C ASP A 149 28.30 -13.54 -10.75
N HIS A 150 29.35 -14.08 -10.13
CA HIS A 150 29.50 -14.03 -8.68
C HIS A 150 29.60 -12.59 -8.16
N TYR A 151 30.35 -11.72 -8.85
CA TYR A 151 30.45 -10.30 -8.53
C TYR A 151 29.09 -9.60 -8.66
N LEU A 152 28.38 -9.79 -9.78
CA LEU A 152 27.06 -9.19 -10.01
C LEU A 152 26.01 -9.66 -8.99
N ARG A 153 26.02 -10.95 -8.61
CA ARG A 153 25.13 -11.47 -7.55
C ARG A 153 25.41 -10.81 -6.21
N ARG A 154 26.69 -10.65 -5.84
CA ARG A 154 27.07 -9.93 -4.61
C ARG A 154 26.63 -8.47 -4.67
N LEU A 155 26.87 -7.79 -5.79
CA LEU A 155 26.46 -6.40 -5.99
C LEU A 155 24.93 -6.23 -5.88
N ARG A 156 24.15 -7.11 -6.52
CA ARG A 156 22.68 -7.12 -6.39
C ARG A 156 22.26 -7.31 -4.94
N ARG A 157 22.87 -8.26 -4.22
CA ARG A 157 22.57 -8.48 -2.80
C ARG A 157 22.87 -7.25 -1.95
N ILE A 158 24.03 -6.61 -2.15
CA ILE A 158 24.39 -5.36 -1.48
C ILE A 158 23.36 -4.27 -1.81
N THR A 159 23.01 -4.12 -3.08
CA THR A 159 22.03 -3.13 -3.54
C THR A 159 20.67 -3.33 -2.87
N TRP A 160 20.18 -4.58 -2.81
CA TRP A 160 18.93 -4.91 -2.12
C TRP A 160 18.98 -4.62 -0.62
N ILE A 161 20.10 -4.92 0.04
CA ILE A 161 20.29 -4.59 1.46
C ILE A 161 20.28 -3.07 1.65
N THR A 162 21.01 -2.32 0.83
CA THR A 162 21.04 -0.85 0.92
C THR A 162 19.67 -0.23 0.68
N LEU A 163 18.93 -0.73 -0.32
CA LEU A 163 17.57 -0.28 -0.60
C LEU A 163 16.64 -0.58 0.59
N GLY A 164 16.76 -1.78 1.18
CA GLY A 164 16.03 -2.15 2.39
C GLY A 164 16.31 -1.22 3.56
N ILE A 165 17.58 -0.85 3.80
CA ILE A 165 17.98 0.10 4.84
C ILE A 165 17.37 1.49 4.57
N ILE A 166 17.45 1.98 3.33
CA ILE A 166 16.86 3.27 2.94
C ILE A 166 15.35 3.27 3.17
N LEU A 167 14.65 2.22 2.75
CA LEU A 167 13.20 2.10 2.95
C LEU A 167 12.82 2.04 4.43
N LEU A 168 13.58 1.31 5.25
CA LEU A 168 13.37 1.28 6.69
C LEU A 168 13.61 2.66 7.33
N ALA A 169 14.64 3.39 6.91
CA ALA A 169 14.89 4.75 7.38
C ALA A 169 13.75 5.70 6.99
N LEU A 170 13.28 5.66 5.74
CA LEU A 170 12.14 6.45 5.27
C LEU A 170 10.85 6.10 6.03
N PHE A 171 10.58 4.82 6.24
CA PHE A 171 9.41 4.36 6.99
C PHE A 171 9.48 4.81 8.46
N SER A 172 10.66 4.74 9.08
CA SER A 172 10.87 5.17 10.47
C SER A 172 10.71 6.70 10.60
N GLY A 173 11.28 7.47 9.66
CA GLY A 173 11.10 8.92 9.58
C GLY A 173 9.63 9.30 9.37
N TYR A 174 8.91 8.60 8.50
CA TYR A 174 7.48 8.79 8.30
C TYR A 174 6.67 8.51 9.58
N ARG A 175 7.02 7.44 10.31
CA ARG A 175 6.35 7.09 11.56
C ARG A 175 6.55 8.17 12.61
N PHE A 176 7.79 8.65 12.76
CA PHE A 176 8.12 9.75 13.66
C PHE A 176 7.37 11.04 13.29
N TYR A 177 7.35 11.40 11.99
CA TYR A 177 6.58 12.54 11.48
C TYR A 177 5.08 12.41 11.80
N ARG A 178 4.50 11.25 11.52
CA ARG A 178 3.08 10.95 11.75
C ARG A 178 2.70 11.04 13.23
N ASP A 179 3.60 10.64 14.12
CA ASP A 179 3.37 10.63 15.57
C ASP A 179 3.65 11.98 16.25
N GLN A 180 4.07 13.00 15.50
CA GLN A 180 4.18 14.35 16.04
C GLN A 180 2.82 14.83 16.59
N PRO A 181 2.80 15.49 17.77
CA PRO A 181 1.54 15.94 18.41
C PRO A 181 0.66 16.81 17.52
N GLN A 182 1.27 17.61 16.64
CA GLN A 182 0.59 18.50 15.70
C GLN A 182 -0.11 17.71 14.59
N GLN A 183 0.58 16.75 13.97
CA GLN A 183 0.00 15.86 12.95
C GLN A 183 -1.10 14.97 13.53
N LYS A 184 -0.95 14.52 14.78
CA LYS A 184 -2.01 13.77 15.48
C LYS A 184 -3.24 14.65 15.74
N PHE A 185 -3.03 15.92 16.09
CA PHE A 185 -4.10 16.88 16.29
C PHE A 185 -4.84 17.21 15.00
N GLU A 186 -4.12 17.54 13.93
CA GLU A 186 -4.68 17.84 12.61
C GLU A 186 -5.55 16.69 12.10
N ARG A 187 -5.03 15.45 12.17
CA ARG A 187 -5.79 14.26 11.73
C ARG A 187 -7.02 13.97 12.60
N LYS A 188 -6.91 14.17 13.91
CA LYS A 188 -8.01 13.84 14.83
C LYS A 188 -9.13 14.89 14.81
N HIS A 189 -8.78 16.18 14.66
CA HIS A 189 -9.73 17.28 14.86
C HIS A 189 -9.96 18.15 13.63
N LEU A 190 -8.93 18.47 12.84
CA LEU A 190 -9.09 19.34 11.66
C LEU A 190 -9.58 18.55 10.45
N GLN A 191 -9.03 17.37 10.16
CA GLN A 191 -9.41 16.61 8.96
C GLN A 191 -10.91 16.26 8.88
N PRO A 192 -11.58 15.80 9.97
CA PRO A 192 -13.02 15.54 9.92
C PRO A 192 -13.87 16.77 9.63
N LEU A 193 -13.43 17.96 10.07
CA LEU A 193 -14.15 19.21 9.83
C LEU A 193 -14.07 19.67 8.37
N LYS A 194 -13.02 19.27 7.64
CA LYS A 194 -12.82 19.66 6.24
C LYS A 194 -13.95 19.22 5.31
N SER A 195 -14.62 18.10 5.62
CA SER A 195 -15.75 17.60 4.83
C SER A 195 -17.10 18.15 5.28
N VAL A 196 -17.18 18.79 6.45
CA VAL A 196 -18.44 19.23 7.07
C VAL A 196 -18.61 20.75 6.98
N LEU A 197 -17.54 21.50 7.16
CA LEU A 197 -17.55 22.96 7.14
C LEU A 197 -17.29 23.48 5.72
N ASP A 198 -17.83 24.67 5.43
CA ASP A 198 -17.47 25.39 4.22
C ASP A 198 -15.97 25.79 4.25
N PRO A 199 -15.34 26.03 3.07
CA PRO A 199 -13.91 26.32 3.00
C PRO A 199 -13.46 27.54 3.80
N GLU A 200 -14.31 28.55 3.94
CA GLU A 200 -13.98 29.78 4.66
C GLU A 200 -13.97 29.54 6.18
N THR A 201 -15.04 28.96 6.71
CA THR A 201 -15.12 28.57 8.13
C THR A 201 -14.01 27.58 8.49
N TYR A 202 -13.70 26.63 7.60
CA TYR A 202 -12.59 25.71 7.80
C TYR A 202 -11.24 26.44 7.89
N SER A 203 -10.98 27.42 7.02
CA SER A 203 -9.75 28.21 7.07
C SER A 203 -9.63 29.03 8.37
N ARG A 204 -10.74 29.62 8.84
CA ARG A 204 -10.80 30.34 10.12
C ARG A 204 -10.50 29.40 11.30
N MET A 205 -11.10 28.20 11.30
CA MET A 205 -10.85 27.16 12.28
C MET A 205 -9.39 26.68 12.26
N GLU A 206 -8.78 26.54 11.08
CA GLU A 206 -7.36 26.19 10.95
C GLU A 206 -6.46 27.31 11.53
N SER A 207 -6.77 28.57 11.24
CA SER A 207 -6.06 29.71 11.82
C SER A 207 -6.19 29.77 13.34
N LEU A 208 -7.39 29.50 13.87
CA LEU A 208 -7.63 29.43 15.32
C LEU A 208 -6.84 28.29 15.96
N ALA A 209 -6.83 27.10 15.34
CA ALA A 209 -6.04 25.95 15.81
C ALA A 209 -4.54 26.25 15.93
N ARG A 210 -3.99 27.03 15.00
CA ARG A 210 -2.58 27.48 15.04
C ARG A 210 -2.34 28.51 16.14
N ALA A 211 -3.33 29.35 16.45
CA ALA A 211 -3.20 30.43 17.43
C ALA A 211 -3.49 29.98 18.88
N SER A 212 -4.60 29.26 19.12
CA SER A 212 -4.92 28.60 20.39
C SER A 212 -5.59 27.26 20.11
N ARG A 213 -4.88 26.19 20.50
CA ARG A 213 -5.40 24.82 20.42
C ARG A 213 -6.59 24.61 21.37
N SER A 214 -6.58 25.24 22.55
CA SER A 214 -7.66 25.10 23.53
C SER A 214 -8.95 25.71 23.00
N ASP A 215 -8.88 26.93 22.48
CA ASP A 215 -10.06 27.63 21.98
C ASP A 215 -10.63 26.98 20.72
N PHE A 216 -9.77 26.49 19.81
CA PHE A 216 -10.23 25.68 18.69
C PHE A 216 -11.04 24.46 19.17
N LEU A 217 -10.56 23.74 20.19
CA LEU A 217 -11.25 22.55 20.70
C LEU A 217 -12.59 22.92 21.36
N ARG A 218 -12.67 24.07 22.03
CA ARG A 218 -13.94 24.58 22.57
C ARG A 218 -14.92 24.95 21.47
N VAL A 219 -14.45 25.60 20.40
CA VAL A 219 -15.31 25.92 19.24
C VAL A 219 -15.79 24.63 18.56
N GLU A 220 -14.91 23.64 18.39
CA GLU A 220 -15.28 22.31 17.89
C GLU A 220 -16.38 21.66 18.73
N ASP A 221 -16.24 21.72 20.06
CA ASP A 221 -17.21 21.17 21.01
C ASP A 221 -18.54 21.96 20.98
N LEU A 222 -18.49 23.30 20.91
CA LEU A 222 -19.66 24.17 20.77
C LEU A 222 -20.43 23.91 19.47
N ILE A 223 -19.74 23.66 18.35
CA ILE A 223 -20.37 23.28 17.08
C ILE A 223 -21.16 21.98 17.24
N LYS A 224 -20.59 20.96 17.90
CA LYS A 224 -21.27 19.67 18.13
C LYS A 224 -22.54 19.86 18.97
N ILE A 225 -22.47 20.67 20.02
CA ILE A 225 -23.62 20.93 20.87
C ILE A 225 -24.68 21.71 20.09
N ARG A 226 -24.29 22.75 19.34
CA ARG A 226 -25.17 23.52 18.46
C ARG A 226 -25.93 22.64 17.47
N ILE A 227 -25.24 21.73 16.78
CA ILE A 227 -25.87 20.79 15.84
C ILE A 227 -26.94 19.96 16.56
N GLY A 228 -26.63 19.44 17.75
CA GLY A 228 -27.61 18.70 18.54
C GLY A 228 -28.82 19.55 18.96
N LEU A 229 -28.60 20.80 19.37
CA LEU A 229 -29.66 21.72 19.76
C LEU A 229 -30.59 22.05 18.59
N GLU A 230 -30.01 22.35 17.43
CA GLU A 230 -30.74 22.64 16.21
C GLU A 230 -31.52 21.41 15.71
N THR A 231 -30.92 20.22 15.81
CA THR A 231 -31.60 18.96 15.41
C THR A 231 -32.75 18.65 16.36
N PHE A 232 -32.58 18.86 17.67
CA PHE A 232 -33.67 18.73 18.64
C PHE A 232 -34.80 19.71 18.33
N HIS A 233 -34.49 20.99 18.10
CA HIS A 233 -35.47 22.00 17.73
C HIS A 233 -36.23 21.66 16.44
N GLN A 234 -35.54 21.14 15.42
CA GLN A 234 -36.19 20.67 14.18
C GLN A 234 -37.21 19.56 14.44
N SER A 235 -36.97 18.69 15.43
CA SER A 235 -37.86 17.58 15.76
C SER A 235 -39.01 17.95 16.71
N GLN A 236 -38.77 18.83 17.69
CA GLN A 236 -39.73 19.15 18.75
C GLN A 236 -40.40 20.52 18.58
N GLY A 237 -39.88 21.40 17.70
CA GLY A 237 -40.36 22.76 17.51
C GLY A 237 -39.96 23.74 18.62
N HIS A 238 -39.13 23.32 19.57
CA HIS A 238 -38.57 24.16 20.64
C HIS A 238 -37.19 23.65 21.06
N PHE A 239 -36.37 24.51 21.67
CA PHE A 239 -35.07 24.13 22.24
C PHE A 239 -35.25 23.37 23.57
N PRO A 240 -34.32 22.46 23.93
CA PRO A 240 -34.42 21.67 25.16
C PRO A 240 -34.24 22.54 26.40
N GLY A 241 -35.03 22.30 27.45
CA GLY A 241 -35.06 23.05 28.70
C GLY A 241 -36.24 24.02 28.87
N SER A 242 -36.46 24.49 30.10
CA SER A 242 -37.55 25.42 30.45
C SER A 242 -37.11 26.90 30.46
N GLN A 243 -38.06 27.85 30.49
CA GLN A 243 -37.78 29.27 30.35
C GLN A 243 -36.75 29.81 31.36
N GLY A 244 -35.63 30.30 30.86
CA GLY A 244 -34.56 30.90 31.66
C GLY A 244 -33.71 29.87 32.43
N GLN A 245 -33.89 28.58 32.16
CA GLN A 245 -33.13 27.53 32.82
C GLN A 245 -31.67 27.60 32.36
N LEU A 246 -30.78 27.79 33.34
CA LEU A 246 -29.34 27.76 33.15
C LEU A 246 -28.85 26.32 33.31
N PHE A 247 -28.34 25.76 32.23
CA PHE A 247 -27.64 24.50 32.25
C PHE A 247 -26.14 24.79 32.26
N ASN A 248 -25.48 24.35 33.31
CA ASN A 248 -24.03 24.22 33.36
C ASN A 248 -23.73 22.82 33.87
N SER A 249 -22.55 22.29 33.58
CA SER A 249 -22.13 21.00 34.17
C SER A 249 -21.66 21.16 35.63
N GLY A 250 -22.13 22.20 36.31
CA GLY A 250 -21.70 22.72 37.60
C GLY A 250 -22.49 22.24 38.80
N GLY A 251 -23.02 21.02 38.71
CA GLY A 251 -23.76 20.34 39.77
C GLY A 251 -23.87 18.85 39.44
N ASP A 252 -24.14 18.53 38.18
CA ASP A 252 -23.94 17.21 37.60
C ASP A 252 -22.92 17.33 36.46
N ALA A 253 -21.65 17.07 36.76
CA ALA A 253 -20.56 17.00 35.77
C ALA A 253 -20.64 15.73 34.90
N GLY A 254 -21.86 15.27 34.62
CA GLY A 254 -22.11 14.13 33.77
C GLY A 254 -22.04 14.52 32.30
N PRO A 255 -21.86 13.54 31.40
CA PRO A 255 -21.90 13.75 29.94
C PRO A 255 -23.25 14.27 29.41
N ASP A 256 -24.23 14.53 30.29
CA ASP A 256 -25.67 14.65 30.02
C ASP A 256 -26.25 15.94 30.59
N TRP A 257 -25.42 16.97 30.66
CA TRP A 257 -25.78 18.26 31.26
C TRP A 257 -26.86 19.03 30.46
N ILE A 258 -27.28 18.51 29.29
CA ILE A 258 -28.55 18.83 28.61
C ILE A 258 -29.27 17.49 28.31
N PRO A 259 -30.05 16.94 29.26
CA PRO A 259 -30.57 15.57 29.16
C PRO A 259 -31.41 15.30 27.91
N GLU A 260 -32.23 16.26 27.49
CA GLU A 260 -33.24 16.08 26.45
C GLU A 260 -32.64 15.85 25.05
N ILE A 261 -31.44 16.39 24.80
CA ILE A 261 -30.75 16.29 23.51
C ILE A 261 -30.23 14.87 23.22
N ARG A 262 -30.13 14.00 24.24
CA ARG A 262 -29.66 12.62 24.10
C ARG A 262 -30.52 11.77 23.17
N SER A 263 -31.79 12.12 23.05
CA SER A 263 -32.71 11.47 22.11
C SER A 263 -32.27 11.64 20.65
N VAL A 264 -31.47 12.67 20.36
CA VAL A 264 -31.07 13.08 19.01
C VAL A 264 -29.57 12.94 18.77
N VAL A 265 -28.74 13.16 19.80
CA VAL A 265 -27.29 13.01 19.72
C VAL A 265 -26.87 11.72 20.44
N PRO A 266 -26.47 10.66 19.71
CA PRO A 266 -26.11 9.37 20.32
C PRO A 266 -24.76 9.41 21.07
N ALA A 267 -23.96 10.45 20.86
CA ALA A 267 -22.71 10.67 21.55
C ALA A 267 -22.92 11.50 22.83
N GLN A 268 -22.09 11.23 23.84
CA GLN A 268 -22.00 12.06 25.04
C GLN A 268 -21.69 13.52 24.67
N LEU A 269 -22.33 14.47 25.34
CA LEU A 269 -22.02 15.88 25.12
C LEU A 269 -20.58 16.15 25.57
N PRO A 270 -19.85 16.99 24.81
CA PRO A 270 -18.53 17.39 25.25
C PRO A 270 -18.63 18.20 26.55
N VAL A 271 -17.63 18.04 27.41
CA VAL A 271 -17.41 18.80 28.64
C VAL A 271 -16.16 19.66 28.44
N ASP A 272 -16.09 20.84 29.06
CA ASP A 272 -14.91 21.71 28.89
C ASP A 272 -13.66 20.98 29.37
N ARG A 273 -12.65 20.93 28.49
CA ARG A 273 -11.43 20.13 28.65
C ARG A 273 -10.51 20.64 29.78
N ARG A 274 -10.83 21.77 30.41
CA ARG A 274 -10.21 22.18 31.68
C ARG A 274 -10.54 21.23 32.83
N SER A 275 -11.48 20.31 32.65
CA SER A 275 -11.82 19.24 33.60
C SER A 275 -12.00 19.75 35.04
N SER A 276 -12.57 20.94 35.17
CA SER A 276 -12.82 21.53 36.48
C SER A 276 -14.23 21.15 36.93
N THR A 277 -14.35 20.76 38.20
CA THR A 277 -15.65 20.61 38.87
C THR A 277 -16.31 21.97 39.14
N GLU A 278 -15.61 23.08 38.90
CA GLU A 278 -16.17 24.42 39.04
C GLU A 278 -17.15 24.70 37.89
N ALA A 279 -18.42 24.92 38.25
CA ALA A 279 -19.50 25.32 37.35
C ALA A 279 -19.14 26.45 36.37
N LYS A 280 -18.28 27.37 36.80
CA LYS A 280 -17.86 28.56 36.04
C LYS A 280 -16.85 28.26 34.94
N LYS A 281 -16.22 27.08 34.93
CA LYS A 281 -15.20 26.70 33.94
C LYS A 281 -15.76 25.77 32.86
N GLN A 282 -17.09 25.62 32.84
CA GLN A 282 -17.82 24.67 32.00
C GLN A 282 -18.66 25.39 30.96
N TYR A 283 -19.17 24.65 29.97
CA TYR A 283 -20.10 25.20 29.00
C TYR A 283 -21.38 25.69 29.70
N LEU A 284 -21.88 26.84 29.25
CA LEU A 284 -23.10 27.47 29.74
C LEU A 284 -24.13 27.40 28.64
N TYR A 285 -25.28 26.81 28.90
CA TYR A 285 -26.43 26.82 28.00
C TYR A 285 -27.62 27.47 28.70
N ILE A 286 -28.27 28.41 28.03
CA ILE A 286 -29.48 29.07 28.50
C ILE A 286 -30.50 29.13 27.36
N THR A 287 -31.77 28.92 27.67
CA THR A 287 -32.85 28.92 26.69
C THR A 287 -34.13 29.52 27.25
N ASN A 288 -35.00 30.04 26.38
CA ASN A 288 -36.40 30.35 26.71
C ASN A 288 -37.41 29.43 25.98
N GLY A 289 -36.92 28.34 25.38
CA GLY A 289 -37.68 27.43 24.54
C GLY A 289 -37.72 27.83 23.06
N GLN A 290 -37.66 29.13 22.73
CA GLN A 290 -37.64 29.63 21.35
C GLN A 290 -36.25 30.07 20.89
N GLN A 291 -35.45 30.58 21.82
CA GLN A 291 -34.11 31.09 21.62
C GLN A 291 -33.16 30.42 22.59
N TYR A 292 -31.91 30.27 22.19
CA TYR A 292 -30.86 29.78 23.07
C TYR A 292 -29.58 30.58 22.94
N LYS A 293 -28.72 30.39 23.94
CA LYS A 293 -27.34 30.83 23.94
C LYS A 293 -26.48 29.76 24.60
N ILE A 294 -25.39 29.40 23.95
CA ILE A 294 -24.41 28.44 24.44
C ILE A 294 -23.02 29.04 24.40
N LEU A 295 -22.32 29.00 25.54
CA LEU A 295 -21.04 29.69 25.73
C LEU A 295 -19.98 28.76 26.32
N ALA A 296 -18.74 28.96 25.91
CA ALA A 296 -17.55 28.58 26.64
C ALA A 296 -16.98 29.82 27.34
N GLN A 297 -16.81 29.73 28.67
CA GLN A 297 -16.34 30.86 29.47
C GLN A 297 -14.80 30.97 29.44
N SER A 298 -14.29 32.20 29.47
CA SER A 298 -12.86 32.53 29.56
C SER A 298 -12.01 31.81 28.48
N PRO A 299 -12.12 32.22 27.20
CA PRO A 299 -11.22 31.75 26.15
C PRO A 299 -9.75 31.98 26.53
N GLU A 300 -8.87 31.10 26.08
CA GLU A 300 -7.42 31.19 26.34
C GLU A 300 -6.80 32.39 25.61
N SER A 301 -7.25 32.67 24.40
CA SER A 301 -6.78 33.75 23.54
C SER A 301 -7.96 34.48 22.88
N CYS A 302 -8.57 35.43 23.59
CA CYS A 302 -9.63 36.25 23.01
C CYS A 302 -9.16 36.97 21.73
N GLU A 303 -7.92 37.47 21.69
CA GLU A 303 -7.37 38.15 20.51
C GLU A 303 -7.24 37.23 19.29
N ALA A 304 -7.05 35.93 19.49
CA ALA A 304 -7.10 34.96 18.40
C ALA A 304 -8.53 34.84 17.88
N VAL A 305 -9.50 34.60 18.78
CA VAL A 305 -10.92 34.45 18.42
C VAL A 305 -11.46 35.71 17.74
N LYS A 306 -11.20 36.89 18.29
CA LYS A 306 -11.63 38.17 17.72
C LYS A 306 -11.11 38.40 16.31
N ARG A 307 -9.92 37.88 16.00
CA ARG A 307 -9.31 38.00 14.67
C ARG A 307 -9.84 36.98 13.69
N THR A 308 -10.03 35.74 14.13
CA THR A 308 -10.39 34.63 13.23
C THR A 308 -11.89 34.41 13.11
N MET A 309 -12.64 34.61 14.18
CA MET A 309 -14.07 34.31 14.32
C MET A 309 -14.75 35.32 15.28
N PRO A 310 -14.74 36.64 14.97
CA PRO A 310 -15.32 37.67 15.83
C PRO A 310 -16.79 37.45 16.15
N GLU A 311 -17.53 36.78 15.26
CA GLU A 311 -18.93 36.42 15.43
C GLU A 311 -19.22 35.51 16.63
N LEU A 312 -18.20 34.82 17.15
CA LEU A 312 -18.34 33.95 18.32
C LEU A 312 -18.21 34.70 19.64
N ILE A 313 -17.75 35.97 19.64
CA ILE A 313 -17.57 36.76 20.85
C ILE A 313 -18.95 37.12 21.42
N ASP A 314 -19.22 36.74 22.68
CA ASP A 314 -20.51 37.06 23.31
C ASP A 314 -20.73 38.59 23.35
N PRO A 315 -21.80 39.14 22.76
CA PRO A 315 -22.01 40.59 22.74
C PRO A 315 -22.16 41.21 24.13
N VAL A 316 -22.62 40.45 25.12
CA VAL A 316 -22.83 40.93 26.50
C VAL A 316 -21.56 40.84 27.33
N ARG A 317 -20.81 39.74 27.21
CA ARG A 317 -19.61 39.45 28.03
C ARG A 317 -18.28 39.79 27.33
N GLY A 318 -18.30 40.10 26.04
CA GLY A 318 -17.10 40.35 25.25
C GLY A 318 -16.12 39.17 25.33
N CYS A 319 -14.86 39.48 25.66
CA CYS A 319 -13.79 38.48 25.76
C CYS A 319 -13.94 37.47 26.91
N ASP A 320 -14.94 37.60 27.78
CA ASP A 320 -15.15 36.66 28.87
C ASP A 320 -15.92 35.40 28.42
N ALA A 321 -16.50 35.38 27.22
CA ALA A 321 -17.18 34.21 26.69
C ALA A 321 -17.18 34.16 25.15
N ILE A 322 -17.10 32.94 24.61
CA ILE A 322 -17.28 32.67 23.18
C ILE A 322 -18.40 31.64 22.99
N GLY A 323 -19.17 31.71 21.92
CA GLY A 323 -20.33 30.84 21.82
C GLY A 323 -21.17 30.99 20.55
N PHE A 324 -22.32 30.32 20.58
CA PHE A 324 -23.37 30.43 19.57
C PHE A 324 -24.68 30.82 20.23
N TRP A 325 -25.53 31.54 19.52
CA TRP A 325 -26.87 31.90 19.97
C TRP A 325 -27.78 32.08 18.76
N THR A 326 -29.09 31.96 18.99
CA THR A 326 -30.12 32.33 18.00
C THR A 326 -30.30 33.85 17.94
N ASP A 327 -30.99 34.34 16.91
CA ASP A 327 -31.40 35.74 16.84
C ASP A 327 -32.20 36.13 18.09
N GLY A 328 -31.76 37.19 18.78
CA GLY A 328 -32.28 37.63 20.09
C GLY A 328 -31.80 36.83 21.31
N GLY A 329 -31.27 35.61 21.11
CA GLY A 329 -30.67 34.79 22.16
C GLY A 329 -29.38 35.38 22.74
N GLY A 330 -28.69 36.23 21.98
CA GLY A 330 -27.46 36.91 22.45
C GLY A 330 -27.66 37.81 23.68
N ASN A 331 -28.89 38.24 23.98
CA ASN A 331 -29.22 39.05 25.16
C ASN A 331 -29.71 38.24 26.37
N LEU A 332 -29.81 36.92 26.24
CA LEU A 332 -29.98 36.00 27.37
C LEU A 332 -28.67 35.92 28.19
#